data_AF-A0A7H8KAY0-F1
#
_entry.id   AF-A0A7H8KAY0-F1
#
_cell.length_a   1.000
_cell.length_b   1.000
_cell.length_c   1.000
_cell.angle_alpha   90.00
_cell.angle_beta   90.00
_cell.angle_gamma   90.00
#
_symmetry.space_group_name_H-M   'P 1'
#
loop_
_entity.id
_entity.type
_entity.pdbx_description
1 polymer ?
#
loop_
_entity_poly.entity_id
_entity_poly.type
_entity_poly.pdbx_seq_one_letter_code
_entity_poly.pdbx_strand_id
1 'polypeptide(L)'
;MDDTPTAYREAVRRLTTTAPGARYAAAQALIALGATDSERRQPITDTICAWLRDTPAPDGVDTEERRAALRLLTDRLRGAGPAPRTPPWDGISVDLSGATLHDADFRACRLRAVRFADTRFHGATAFEGATVDRDASFPRAVFADDATFTGMRVTGDAGFGRTRFRGRTDFTGAVFAGMAWFGRGAETWWEEDEAWDTVDEIAPAPWDEPNEDDPHWPVAVLVEDYQDWAEGGDGARFVGDVSFRNVRFDGPAWFHHARFGARATFAGARFAGRSHLTHPGGDLTGAHWAGGTDDGESEWPFGWTVDAAGGPLTPDASVGPYTRQLADADPVVRAAGLRILARLGDDRPELRQRVATALCAFLRVPVPFPLDASHRTAGQDALLRERRLAQRLLADRLRPGPGQWRGVHLWLCGATLVDLDLRGGEAGHVDFTGAQFHGTTRLDGSRFDRVSFSLDGPSGRAVFHGDVVFGTTPPKHVVLHGAVA
;
A
#
# COMPACT_ATOMS: atom_id res chain seq x y z
N MET A 1 37.63 -23.45 13.70
CA MET A 1 38.58 -23.30 12.57
C MET A 1 37.70 -23.13 11.34
N ASP A 2 37.74 -21.94 10.75
CA ASP A 2 36.88 -21.53 9.64
C ASP A 2 37.22 -22.34 8.38
N ASP A 3 36.46 -23.40 8.11
CA ASP A 3 36.63 -24.32 6.97
C ASP A 3 35.96 -23.76 5.70
N THR A 4 36.12 -22.44 5.49
CA THR A 4 35.61 -21.76 4.31
C THR A 4 36.60 -21.95 3.14
N PRO A 5 36.20 -22.66 2.06
CA PRO A 5 37.08 -22.97 0.94
C PRO A 5 37.72 -21.71 0.36
N THR A 6 39.01 -21.78 0.04
CA THR A 6 39.77 -20.65 -0.53
C THR A 6 39.08 -20.04 -1.75
N ALA A 7 38.43 -20.86 -2.59
CA ALA A 7 37.67 -20.41 -3.75
C ALA A 7 36.47 -19.52 -3.39
N TYR A 8 35.77 -19.82 -2.29
CA TYR A 8 34.66 -18.98 -1.80
C TYR A 8 35.19 -17.62 -1.35
N ARG A 9 36.19 -17.60 -0.46
CA ARG A 9 36.80 -16.35 0.05
C ARG A 9 37.35 -15.48 -1.08
N GLU A 10 37.96 -16.10 -2.09
CA GLU A 10 38.46 -15.39 -3.26
C GLU A 10 37.33 -14.79 -4.11
N ALA A 11 36.22 -15.52 -4.29
CA ALA A 11 35.07 -15.01 -5.02
C ALA A 11 34.38 -13.85 -4.27
N VAL A 12 34.19 -13.96 -2.95
CA VAL A 12 33.66 -12.87 -2.12
C VAL A 12 34.54 -11.62 -2.22
N ARG A 13 35.87 -11.78 -2.12
CA ARG A 13 36.82 -10.67 -2.27
C ARG A 13 36.71 -9.97 -3.62
N ARG A 14 36.42 -10.71 -4.71
CA ARG A 14 36.24 -10.14 -6.06
C ARG A 14 34.92 -9.39 -6.20
N LEU A 15 33.87 -9.81 -5.49
CA LEU A 15 32.56 -9.14 -5.48
C LEU A 15 32.67 -7.71 -4.95
N THR A 16 33.58 -7.47 -4.00
CA THR A 16 33.83 -6.15 -3.41
C THR A 16 34.85 -5.30 -4.19
N THR A 17 35.36 -5.77 -5.33
CA THR A 17 36.27 -4.98 -6.17
C THR A 17 35.51 -4.06 -7.13
N THR A 18 36.11 -2.95 -7.54
CA THR A 18 35.54 -2.03 -8.54
C THR A 18 36.04 -2.29 -9.96
N ALA A 19 36.76 -3.41 -10.17
CA ALA A 19 37.29 -3.75 -11.48
C ALA A 19 36.16 -4.19 -12.44
N PRO A 20 36.04 -3.60 -13.64
CA PRO A 20 34.99 -3.97 -14.59
C PRO A 20 34.98 -5.47 -14.89
N GLY A 21 33.80 -6.09 -14.85
CA GLY A 21 33.57 -7.51 -15.09
C GLY A 21 33.96 -8.44 -13.93
N ALA A 22 34.69 -7.95 -12.93
CA ALA A 22 35.14 -8.79 -11.81
C ALA A 22 33.97 -9.26 -10.93
N ARG A 23 32.97 -8.40 -10.73
CA ARG A 23 31.80 -8.69 -9.88
C ARG A 23 30.89 -9.74 -10.52
N TYR A 24 30.63 -9.61 -11.82
CA TYR A 24 29.89 -10.61 -12.58
C TYR A 24 30.60 -11.97 -12.59
N ALA A 25 31.92 -11.98 -12.81
CA ALA A 25 32.72 -13.22 -12.74
C ALA A 25 32.72 -13.83 -11.33
N ALA A 26 32.74 -12.99 -10.28
CA ALA A 26 32.61 -13.43 -8.89
C ALA A 26 31.25 -14.08 -8.62
N ALA A 27 30.14 -13.47 -9.06
CA ALA A 27 28.80 -14.02 -8.93
C ALA A 27 28.68 -15.39 -9.64
N GLN A 28 29.23 -15.53 -10.85
CA GLN A 28 29.29 -16.83 -11.54
C GLN A 28 30.07 -17.87 -10.75
N ALA A 29 31.23 -17.51 -10.21
CA ALA A 29 32.07 -18.43 -9.43
C ALA A 29 31.36 -18.88 -8.15
N LEU A 30 30.69 -17.96 -7.44
CA LEU A 30 29.87 -18.28 -6.28
C LEU A 30 28.74 -19.24 -6.66
N ILE A 31 28.00 -18.97 -7.73
CA ILE A 31 26.91 -19.85 -8.19
C ILE A 31 27.41 -21.24 -8.58
N ALA A 32 28.59 -21.34 -9.21
CA ALA A 32 29.21 -22.62 -9.54
C ALA A 32 29.53 -23.44 -8.28
N LEU A 33 29.96 -22.80 -7.18
CA LEU A 33 30.17 -23.48 -5.89
C LEU A 33 28.85 -23.98 -5.28
N GLY A 34 27.75 -23.22 -5.39
CA GLY A 34 26.44 -23.65 -4.89
C GLY A 34 25.79 -24.76 -5.74
N ALA A 35 26.28 -24.97 -6.96
CA ALA A 35 25.89 -26.10 -7.80
C ALA A 35 26.50 -27.42 -7.31
N THR A 36 27.69 -27.39 -6.70
CA THR A 36 28.37 -28.58 -6.16
C THR A 36 28.08 -28.84 -4.69
N ASP A 37 27.73 -27.79 -3.93
CA ASP A 37 27.47 -27.86 -2.49
C ASP A 37 26.13 -27.18 -2.14
N SER A 38 25.13 -27.98 -1.75
CA SER A 38 23.80 -27.47 -1.42
C SER A 38 23.76 -26.65 -0.14
N GLU A 39 24.62 -26.93 0.85
CA GLU A 39 24.65 -26.19 2.12
C GLU A 39 25.11 -24.74 1.91
N ARG A 40 25.86 -24.48 0.84
CA ARG A 40 26.37 -23.15 0.51
C ARG A 40 25.39 -22.27 -0.26
N ARG A 41 24.29 -22.80 -0.76
CA ARG A 41 23.36 -22.05 -1.63
C ARG A 41 22.77 -20.82 -0.95
N GLN A 42 22.38 -20.95 0.32
CA GLN A 42 21.89 -19.81 1.11
C GLN A 42 23.01 -18.80 1.38
N PRO A 43 24.19 -19.18 1.96
CA PRO A 43 25.31 -18.25 2.11
C PRO A 43 25.75 -17.52 0.83
N ILE A 44 25.75 -18.21 -0.30
CA ILE A 44 26.05 -17.62 -1.63
C ILE A 44 24.99 -16.60 -2.01
N THR A 45 23.72 -16.93 -1.82
CA THR A 45 22.60 -16.03 -2.09
C THR A 45 22.72 -14.79 -1.21
N ASP A 46 22.93 -14.96 0.09
CA ASP A 46 23.07 -13.87 1.06
C ASP A 46 24.23 -12.95 0.69
N THR A 47 25.35 -13.52 0.24
CA THR A 47 26.53 -12.75 -0.19
C THR A 47 26.25 -11.91 -1.44
N ILE A 48 25.57 -12.48 -2.44
CA ILE A 48 25.19 -11.75 -3.66
C ILE A 48 24.18 -10.65 -3.31
N CYS A 49 23.17 -10.98 -2.48
CA CYS A 49 22.15 -10.05 -2.03
C CYS A 49 22.73 -8.90 -1.21
N ALA A 50 23.68 -9.17 -0.30
CA ALA A 50 24.38 -8.14 0.48
C ALA A 50 25.06 -7.12 -0.44
N TRP A 51 25.78 -7.58 -1.47
CA TRP A 51 26.37 -6.67 -2.45
C TRP A 51 25.32 -5.92 -3.29
N LEU A 52 24.21 -6.57 -3.67
CA LEU A 52 23.12 -5.90 -4.38
C LEU A 52 22.44 -4.81 -3.55
N ARG A 53 22.49 -4.90 -2.21
CA ARG A 53 22.01 -3.86 -1.28
C ARG A 53 22.95 -2.65 -1.16
N ASP A 54 24.24 -2.79 -1.48
CA ASP A 54 25.17 -1.66 -1.47
C ASP A 54 24.69 -0.54 -2.40
N THR A 55 24.91 0.72 -2.02
CA THR A 55 24.54 1.88 -2.83
C THR A 55 25.13 1.76 -4.25
N PRO A 56 24.29 1.80 -5.31
CA PRO A 56 24.78 1.71 -6.67
C PRO A 56 25.66 2.91 -7.01
N ALA A 57 26.74 2.67 -7.75
CA ALA A 57 27.53 3.76 -8.31
C ALA A 57 26.66 4.54 -9.32
N PRO A 58 26.83 5.87 -9.46
CA PRO A 58 26.01 6.68 -10.37
C PRO A 58 26.28 6.42 -11.86
N ASP A 59 27.11 5.44 -12.22
CA ASP A 59 27.40 5.07 -13.59
C ASP A 59 26.52 3.91 -14.09
N GLY A 60 26.29 3.87 -15.40
CA GLY A 60 25.47 2.81 -16.02
C GLY A 60 26.12 1.43 -16.00
N VAL A 61 27.44 1.34 -15.75
CA VAL A 61 28.18 0.06 -15.79
C VAL A 61 27.86 -0.77 -14.55
N ASP A 62 27.84 -0.15 -13.37
CA ASP A 62 27.46 -0.82 -12.11
C ASP A 62 26.02 -1.34 -12.16
N THR A 63 25.13 -0.58 -12.79
CA THR A 63 23.73 -0.98 -13.01
C THR A 63 23.62 -2.24 -13.85
N GLU A 64 24.36 -2.33 -14.96
CA GLU A 64 24.39 -3.53 -15.82
C GLU A 64 24.97 -4.75 -15.08
N GLU A 65 26.04 -4.59 -14.31
CA GLU A 65 26.64 -5.68 -13.53
C GLU A 65 25.70 -6.22 -12.45
N ARG A 66 25.04 -5.33 -11.70
CA ARG A 66 24.03 -5.70 -10.69
C ARG A 66 22.86 -6.43 -11.32
N ARG A 67 22.35 -5.92 -12.44
CA ARG A 67 21.29 -6.58 -13.21
C ARG A 67 21.71 -7.98 -13.67
N ALA A 68 22.93 -8.12 -14.19
CA ALA A 68 23.46 -9.40 -14.66
C ALA A 68 23.64 -10.42 -13.52
N ALA A 69 24.12 -9.99 -12.36
CA ALA A 69 24.25 -10.83 -11.19
C ALA A 69 22.88 -11.28 -10.61
N LEU A 70 21.91 -10.36 -10.53
CA LEU A 70 20.54 -10.70 -10.13
C LEU A 70 19.95 -11.75 -11.06
N ARG A 71 20.12 -11.60 -12.38
CA ARG A 71 19.67 -12.60 -13.37
C ARG A 71 20.29 -13.98 -13.14
N LEU A 72 21.60 -14.04 -12.87
CA LEU A 72 22.26 -15.32 -12.57
C LEU A 72 21.66 -15.99 -11.32
N LEU A 73 21.36 -15.21 -10.29
CA LEU A 73 20.72 -15.71 -9.07
C LEU A 73 19.28 -16.19 -9.37
N THR A 74 18.45 -15.39 -10.04
CA THR A 74 17.06 -15.77 -10.31
C THR A 74 16.95 -16.94 -11.29
N ASP A 75 17.90 -17.09 -12.22
CA ASP A 75 18.00 -18.27 -13.08
C ASP A 75 18.23 -19.57 -12.30
N ARG A 76 18.90 -19.50 -11.14
CA ARG A 76 19.08 -20.67 -10.26
C ARG A 76 17.85 -21.00 -9.43
N LEU A 77 17.02 -20.01 -9.15
CA LEU A 77 15.81 -20.13 -8.33
C LEU A 77 14.57 -20.49 -9.15
N ARG A 78 14.63 -20.36 -10.48
CA ARG A 78 13.49 -20.57 -11.38
C ARG A 78 13.06 -22.04 -11.46
N GLY A 79 11.80 -22.29 -11.13
CA GLY A 79 11.20 -23.61 -10.99
C GLY A 79 10.73 -24.30 -12.27
N ALA A 80 10.70 -23.64 -13.44
CA ALA A 80 10.13 -24.27 -14.64
C ALA A 80 10.72 -23.87 -16.00
N GLY A 81 11.15 -24.93 -16.71
CA GLY A 81 10.87 -25.26 -18.12
C GLY A 81 10.70 -26.79 -18.21
N PRO A 82 10.17 -27.39 -19.29
CA PRO A 82 10.11 -28.85 -19.41
C PRO A 82 11.54 -29.41 -19.46
N ALA A 83 11.93 -30.19 -18.45
CA ALA A 83 13.29 -30.70 -18.22
C ALA A 83 14.36 -29.59 -18.04
N PRO A 84 14.39 -28.91 -16.88
CA PRO A 84 15.50 -28.00 -16.59
C PRO A 84 16.81 -28.80 -16.53
N ARG A 85 17.86 -28.32 -17.22
CA ARG A 85 19.18 -29.00 -17.28
C ARG A 85 19.80 -29.25 -15.90
N THR A 86 19.42 -28.44 -14.92
CA THR A 86 19.80 -28.55 -13.51
C THR A 86 18.60 -28.21 -12.63
N PRO A 87 18.34 -28.97 -11.55
CA PRO A 87 17.22 -28.66 -10.65
C PRO A 87 17.41 -27.28 -10.01
N PRO A 88 16.33 -26.51 -9.77
CA PRO A 88 16.43 -25.22 -9.09
C PRO A 88 17.00 -25.35 -7.68
N TRP A 89 17.51 -24.24 -7.15
CA TRP A 89 17.83 -24.15 -5.74
C TRP A 89 16.54 -23.93 -4.94
N ASP A 90 16.11 -24.98 -4.22
CA ASP A 90 14.94 -24.93 -3.36
C ASP A 90 15.30 -24.47 -1.94
N GLY A 91 14.32 -23.93 -1.22
CA GLY A 91 14.47 -23.54 0.19
C GLY A 91 15.27 -22.25 0.42
N ILE A 92 15.53 -21.48 -0.62
CA ILE A 92 16.35 -20.26 -0.56
C ILE A 92 15.51 -19.03 -0.21
N SER A 93 15.94 -18.28 0.79
CA SER A 93 15.40 -16.95 1.11
C SER A 93 16.20 -15.86 0.40
N VAL A 94 15.52 -14.79 -0.04
CA VAL A 94 16.15 -13.64 -0.70
C VAL A 94 15.83 -12.38 0.10
N ASP A 95 16.88 -11.67 0.52
CA ASP A 95 16.76 -10.36 1.18
C ASP A 95 17.43 -9.28 0.34
N LEU A 96 16.61 -8.43 -0.28
CA LEU A 96 17.04 -7.28 -1.07
C LEU A 96 16.49 -5.98 -0.48
N SER A 97 16.27 -5.95 0.83
CA SER A 97 15.80 -4.78 1.55
C SER A 97 16.74 -3.58 1.33
N GLY A 98 16.19 -2.41 1.04
CA GLY A 98 16.92 -1.18 0.73
C GLY A 98 17.62 -1.15 -0.63
N ALA A 99 17.66 -2.27 -1.37
CA ALA A 99 18.35 -2.35 -2.66
C ALA A 99 17.68 -1.49 -3.75
N THR A 100 18.46 -1.06 -4.73
CA THR A 100 17.97 -0.44 -5.97
C THR A 100 18.17 -1.42 -7.12
N LEU A 101 17.07 -1.89 -7.70
CA LEU A 101 17.05 -2.95 -8.71
C LEU A 101 16.49 -2.40 -10.03
N HIS A 102 17.10 -2.80 -11.15
CA HIS A 102 16.66 -2.44 -12.49
C HIS A 102 16.22 -3.69 -13.26
N ASP A 103 15.02 -3.66 -13.82
CA ASP A 103 14.43 -4.75 -14.61
C ASP A 103 14.44 -6.09 -13.87
N ALA A 104 13.95 -6.08 -12.63
CA ALA A 104 14.01 -7.24 -11.73
C ALA A 104 13.07 -8.36 -12.19
N ASP A 105 13.63 -9.55 -12.44
CA ASP A 105 12.91 -10.70 -12.99
C ASP A 105 12.98 -11.91 -12.05
N PHE A 106 11.91 -12.10 -11.29
CA PHE A 106 11.65 -13.22 -10.38
C PHE A 106 10.62 -14.20 -10.94
N ARG A 107 10.32 -14.16 -12.25
CA ARG A 107 9.29 -15.01 -12.85
C ARG A 107 9.59 -16.49 -12.61
N ALA A 108 8.57 -17.21 -12.17
CA ALA A 108 8.61 -18.62 -11.84
C ALA A 108 9.69 -19.02 -10.82
N CYS A 109 10.25 -18.09 -10.04
CA CYS A 109 11.18 -18.42 -8.96
C CYS A 109 10.48 -19.18 -7.83
N ARG A 110 11.18 -20.17 -7.25
CA ARG A 110 10.79 -20.88 -6.03
C ARG A 110 11.62 -20.35 -4.88
N LEU A 111 10.95 -19.73 -3.92
CA LEU A 111 11.57 -18.97 -2.86
C LEU A 111 11.01 -19.47 -1.53
N ARG A 112 11.87 -19.57 -0.51
CA ARG A 112 11.43 -19.85 0.85
C ARG A 112 10.75 -18.63 1.44
N ALA A 113 11.43 -17.48 1.44
CA ALA A 113 10.92 -16.20 1.91
C ALA A 113 11.54 -15.07 1.09
N VAL A 114 10.87 -13.92 1.00
CA VAL A 114 11.41 -12.72 0.35
C VAL A 114 11.25 -11.49 1.23
N ARG A 115 12.31 -10.66 1.27
CA ARG A 115 12.29 -9.34 1.91
C ARG A 115 12.71 -8.27 0.91
N PHE A 116 11.82 -7.32 0.69
CA PHE A 116 11.96 -6.19 -0.20
C PHE A 116 11.58 -4.87 0.51
N ALA A 117 11.78 -4.79 1.82
CA ALA A 117 11.50 -3.58 2.58
C ALA A 117 12.35 -2.43 2.03
N ASP A 118 11.74 -1.28 1.73
CA ASP A 118 12.42 -0.11 1.13
C ASP A 118 13.15 -0.37 -0.20
N THR A 119 12.90 -1.50 -0.86
CA THR A 119 13.52 -1.79 -2.18
C THR A 119 12.95 -0.85 -3.25
N ARG A 120 13.84 -0.31 -4.08
CA ARG A 120 13.49 0.55 -5.23
C ARG A 120 13.59 -0.26 -6.51
N PHE A 121 12.46 -0.49 -7.15
CA PHE A 121 12.35 -1.18 -8.42
C PHE A 121 12.18 -0.17 -9.55
N HIS A 122 13.15 -0.14 -10.46
CA HIS A 122 13.13 0.65 -11.69
C HIS A 122 13.01 -0.27 -12.90
N GLY A 123 12.29 0.18 -13.93
CA GLY A 123 11.99 -0.65 -15.09
C GLY A 123 10.98 -1.76 -14.77
N ALA A 124 10.72 -2.60 -15.77
CA ALA A 124 9.70 -3.63 -15.66
C ALA A 124 10.08 -4.67 -14.60
N THR A 125 9.22 -4.85 -13.60
CA THR A 125 9.44 -5.82 -12.52
C THR A 125 8.43 -6.96 -12.58
N ALA A 126 8.91 -8.20 -12.54
CA ALA A 126 8.06 -9.37 -12.75
C ALA A 126 8.27 -10.48 -11.70
N PHE A 127 7.18 -10.84 -11.03
CA PHE A 127 7.00 -11.97 -10.12
C PHE A 127 6.02 -13.02 -10.67
N GLU A 128 5.78 -13.00 -11.98
CA GLU A 128 4.80 -13.88 -12.64
C GLU A 128 5.07 -15.36 -12.32
N GLY A 129 4.08 -16.05 -11.77
CA GLY A 129 4.16 -17.46 -11.40
C GLY A 129 5.18 -17.80 -10.31
N ALA A 130 5.77 -16.81 -9.63
CA ALA A 130 6.68 -17.05 -8.51
C ALA A 130 5.95 -17.73 -7.34
N THR A 131 6.64 -18.57 -6.59
CA THR A 131 6.10 -19.24 -5.40
C THR A 131 6.96 -18.93 -4.19
N VAL A 132 6.33 -18.47 -3.11
CA VAL A 132 6.96 -18.19 -1.82
C VAL A 132 6.35 -19.11 -0.75
N ASP A 133 7.16 -19.97 -0.15
CA ASP A 133 6.70 -21.00 0.80
C ASP A 133 6.43 -20.45 2.22
N ARG A 134 6.96 -19.27 2.53
CA ARG A 134 6.79 -18.51 3.78
C ARG A 134 6.32 -17.11 3.43
N ASP A 135 6.88 -16.10 4.09
CA ASP A 135 6.41 -14.73 4.02
C ASP A 135 7.05 -13.96 2.86
N ALA A 136 6.29 -13.03 2.30
CA ALA A 136 6.71 -12.10 1.25
C ALA A 136 6.49 -10.66 1.72
N SER A 137 7.58 -9.96 2.05
CA SER A 137 7.55 -8.61 2.62
C SER A 137 8.00 -7.57 1.59
N PHE A 138 7.16 -6.56 1.34
CA PHE A 138 7.38 -5.41 0.45
C PHE A 138 7.10 -4.03 1.09
N PRO A 139 7.19 -3.84 2.43
CA PRO A 139 6.78 -2.59 3.05
C PRO A 139 7.65 -1.44 2.54
N ARG A 140 7.01 -0.31 2.21
CA ARG A 140 7.68 0.88 1.63
C ARG A 140 8.46 0.64 0.33
N ALA A 141 8.35 -0.54 -0.29
CA ALA A 141 8.93 -0.77 -1.59
C ALA A 141 8.35 0.22 -2.61
N VAL A 142 9.18 0.68 -3.56
CA VAL A 142 8.78 1.61 -4.61
C VAL A 142 8.94 0.93 -5.95
N PHE A 143 7.82 0.71 -6.64
CA PHE A 143 7.77 0.27 -8.03
C PHE A 143 7.59 1.51 -8.90
N ALA A 144 8.68 1.97 -9.50
CA ALA A 144 8.68 3.18 -10.32
C ALA A 144 7.92 3.00 -11.65
N ASP A 145 7.88 1.78 -12.15
CA ASP A 145 7.27 1.39 -13.42
C ASP A 145 6.25 0.24 -13.22
N ASP A 146 5.84 -0.40 -14.32
CA ASP A 146 4.88 -1.52 -14.29
C ASP A 146 5.41 -2.72 -13.49
N ALA A 147 4.56 -3.29 -12.63
CA ALA A 147 4.88 -4.43 -11.77
C ALA A 147 3.87 -5.58 -11.95
N THR A 148 4.35 -6.77 -12.27
CA THR A 148 3.48 -7.94 -12.55
C THR A 148 3.67 -9.03 -11.50
N PHE A 149 2.60 -9.40 -10.81
CA PHE A 149 2.49 -10.47 -9.82
C PHE A 149 1.53 -11.58 -10.28
N THR A 150 1.25 -11.66 -11.59
CA THR A 150 0.28 -12.59 -12.16
C THR A 150 0.59 -14.04 -11.79
N GLY A 151 -0.38 -14.74 -11.21
CA GLY A 151 -0.22 -16.14 -10.79
C GLY A 151 0.81 -16.38 -9.68
N MET A 152 1.33 -15.33 -9.02
CA MET A 152 2.21 -15.48 -7.86
C MET A 152 1.48 -16.20 -6.73
N ARG A 153 2.18 -17.06 -5.99
CA ARG A 153 1.64 -17.78 -4.85
C ARG A 153 2.47 -17.52 -3.61
N VAL A 154 1.82 -17.12 -2.52
CA VAL A 154 2.46 -16.94 -1.20
C VAL A 154 1.73 -17.81 -0.20
N THR A 155 2.46 -18.69 0.47
CA THR A 155 1.91 -19.61 1.46
C THR A 155 1.80 -18.97 2.84
N GLY A 156 2.81 -18.19 3.24
CA GLY A 156 2.77 -17.36 4.45
C GLY A 156 2.07 -16.02 4.22
N ASP A 157 2.46 -15.02 5.01
CA ASP A 157 1.87 -13.69 4.93
C ASP A 157 2.54 -12.85 3.82
N ALA A 158 1.74 -12.01 3.17
CA ALA A 158 2.20 -11.11 2.12
C ALA A 158 1.95 -9.65 2.53
N GLY A 159 3.02 -8.92 2.83
CA GLY A 159 2.98 -7.54 3.30
C GLY A 159 3.31 -6.52 2.21
N PHE A 160 2.36 -5.66 1.87
CA PHE A 160 2.50 -4.53 0.92
C PHE A 160 2.24 -3.16 1.59
N GLY A 161 2.41 -3.08 2.92
CA GLY A 161 2.15 -1.86 3.67
C GLY A 161 2.99 -0.69 3.15
N ARG A 162 2.34 0.40 2.72
CA ARG A 162 2.98 1.60 2.16
C ARG A 162 3.80 1.37 0.89
N THR A 163 3.65 0.21 0.26
CA THR A 163 4.25 0.00 -1.06
C THR A 163 3.68 1.03 -2.03
N ARG A 164 4.54 1.65 -2.83
CA ARG A 164 4.16 2.65 -3.83
C ARG A 164 4.29 2.04 -5.21
N PHE A 165 3.16 1.85 -5.88
CA PHE A 165 3.09 1.42 -7.28
C PHE A 165 2.78 2.63 -8.15
N ARG A 166 3.79 3.13 -8.86
CA ARG A 166 3.65 4.30 -9.74
C ARG A 166 3.11 3.93 -11.12
N GLY A 167 3.52 2.78 -11.64
CA GLY A 167 3.01 2.19 -12.88
C GLY A 167 1.74 1.36 -12.69
N ARG A 168 1.40 0.58 -13.72
CA ARG A 168 0.32 -0.40 -13.65
C ARG A 168 0.75 -1.60 -12.82
N THR A 169 -0.19 -2.21 -12.09
CA THR A 169 0.09 -3.37 -11.26
C THR A 169 -0.88 -4.50 -11.53
N ASP A 170 -0.37 -5.72 -11.73
CA ASP A 170 -1.20 -6.86 -12.08
C ASP A 170 -0.99 -8.06 -11.15
N PHE A 171 -1.94 -8.28 -10.24
CA PHE A 171 -2.03 -9.46 -9.37
C PHE A 171 -2.89 -10.58 -9.95
N THR A 172 -3.28 -10.53 -11.23
CA THR A 172 -4.26 -11.47 -11.80
C THR A 172 -3.93 -12.94 -11.49
N GLY A 173 -4.88 -13.66 -10.90
CA GLY A 173 -4.72 -15.07 -10.56
C GLY A 173 -3.71 -15.38 -9.44
N ALA A 174 -3.19 -14.36 -8.74
CA ALA A 174 -2.34 -14.57 -7.58
C ALA A 174 -3.10 -15.26 -6.45
N VAL A 175 -2.37 -15.99 -5.60
CA VAL A 175 -2.90 -16.72 -4.45
C VAL A 175 -2.15 -16.33 -3.19
N PHE A 176 -2.88 -15.84 -2.20
CA PHE A 176 -2.36 -15.53 -0.87
C PHE A 176 -3.04 -16.47 0.13
N ALA A 177 -2.28 -17.45 0.63
CA ALA A 177 -2.80 -18.43 1.57
C ALA A 177 -2.82 -17.91 3.02
N GLY A 178 -1.81 -17.13 3.40
CA GLY A 178 -1.81 -16.34 4.63
C GLY A 178 -2.50 -14.99 4.47
N MET A 179 -2.23 -14.08 5.39
CA MET A 179 -2.74 -12.71 5.36
C MET A 179 -2.17 -11.95 4.16
N ALA A 180 -3.05 -11.32 3.37
CA ALA A 180 -2.66 -10.38 2.33
C ALA A 180 -2.88 -8.95 2.81
N TRP A 181 -1.77 -8.28 3.13
CA TRP A 181 -1.79 -7.00 3.81
C TRP A 181 -1.45 -5.85 2.85
N PHE A 182 -2.46 -5.09 2.42
CA PHE A 182 -2.30 -3.87 1.62
C PHE A 182 -2.58 -2.58 2.41
N GLY A 183 -3.00 -2.67 3.68
CA GLY A 183 -3.24 -1.51 4.56
C GLY A 183 -2.03 -1.13 5.43
N ARG A 184 -2.25 -0.55 6.63
CA ARG A 184 -1.19 -0.27 7.63
C ARG A 184 -0.72 -1.52 8.37
N GLY A 185 0.38 -2.14 7.95
CA GLY A 185 0.91 -3.32 8.65
C GLY A 185 1.53 -2.90 9.98
N ALA A 186 1.22 -3.64 11.05
CA ALA A 186 2.19 -3.81 12.12
C ALA A 186 3.09 -4.96 11.65
N GLU A 187 4.36 -4.66 11.35
CA GLU A 187 5.35 -5.73 11.50
C GLU A 187 5.60 -5.82 13.01
N THR A 188 5.12 -6.89 13.63
CA THR A 188 5.62 -7.31 14.94
C THR A 188 6.99 -7.90 14.71
N TRP A 189 8.02 -7.15 15.02
CA TRP A 189 9.33 -7.74 15.27
C TRP A 189 9.49 -7.89 16.78
N TRP A 190 10.03 -9.02 17.21
CA TRP A 190 10.42 -9.23 18.60
C TRP A 190 11.79 -8.60 18.76
N GLU A 191 12.02 -7.75 19.77
CA GLU A 191 13.29 -6.99 19.98
C GLU A 191 14.58 -7.83 19.87
N GLU A 192 14.47 -9.17 19.96
CA GLU A 192 15.56 -10.13 19.82
C GLU A 192 15.86 -10.61 18.38
N ASP A 193 15.11 -10.17 17.36
CA ASP A 193 15.36 -10.55 15.95
C ASP A 193 16.54 -9.74 15.37
N GLU A 194 17.55 -10.42 14.80
CA GLU A 194 18.71 -9.80 14.14
C GLU A 194 18.30 -8.84 13.01
N ALA A 195 17.08 -8.98 12.47
CA ALA A 195 16.48 -8.03 11.54
C ALA A 195 16.34 -6.60 12.13
N TRP A 196 16.20 -6.45 13.46
CA TRP A 196 16.13 -5.14 14.13
C TRP A 196 17.37 -4.30 13.90
N ASP A 197 18.55 -4.89 14.04
CA ASP A 197 19.83 -4.18 13.90
C ASP A 197 20.00 -3.63 12.47
N THR A 198 19.43 -4.30 11.47
CA THR A 198 19.55 -3.90 10.07
C THR A 198 18.58 -2.80 9.64
N VAL A 199 17.50 -2.55 10.38
CA VAL A 199 16.44 -1.65 9.92
C VAL A 199 16.78 -0.19 10.19
N ASP A 200 17.46 0.09 11.30
CA ASP A 200 18.01 1.42 11.60
C ASP A 200 19.11 1.83 10.59
N GLU A 201 19.73 0.85 9.92
CA GLU A 201 20.75 1.09 8.87
C GLU A 201 20.13 1.40 7.49
N ILE A 202 18.85 1.07 7.26
CA ILE A 202 18.19 1.31 5.97
C ILE A 202 17.72 2.76 5.90
N ALA A 203 18.32 3.53 5.00
CA ALA A 203 17.81 4.85 4.65
C ALA A 203 16.56 4.72 3.74
N PRO A 204 15.34 5.03 4.24
CA PRO A 204 14.14 4.92 3.43
C PRO A 204 14.21 5.83 2.20
N ALA A 205 13.51 5.45 1.13
CA ALA A 205 13.37 6.33 -0.02
C ALA A 205 12.74 7.67 0.41
N PRO A 206 13.29 8.81 -0.05
CA PRO A 206 12.67 10.10 0.21
C PRO A 206 11.18 10.05 -0.12
N TRP A 207 10.38 10.60 0.76
CA TRP A 207 8.98 10.82 0.47
C TRP A 207 8.86 11.95 -0.56
N ASP A 208 8.37 11.63 -1.75
CA ASP A 208 8.31 12.54 -2.90
C ASP A 208 6.92 12.55 -3.56
N GLU A 209 5.90 12.17 -2.78
CA GLU A 209 4.51 12.14 -3.26
C GLU A 209 3.93 13.56 -3.29
N PRO A 210 3.24 13.96 -4.38
CA PRO A 210 2.68 15.29 -4.49
C PRO A 210 1.74 15.62 -3.33
N ASN A 211 1.94 16.79 -2.72
CA ASN A 211 1.13 17.33 -1.61
C ASN A 211 1.31 16.63 -0.26
N GLU A 212 2.32 15.78 -0.13
CA GLU A 212 2.57 15.04 1.10
C GLU A 212 3.98 15.27 1.62
N ASP A 213 4.08 15.65 2.88
CA ASP A 213 5.33 15.61 3.62
C ASP A 213 5.56 14.20 4.17
N ASP A 214 6.84 13.81 4.32
CA ASP A 214 7.25 12.50 4.83
C ASP A 214 6.55 12.20 6.17
N PRO A 215 5.52 11.34 6.18
CA PRO A 215 4.90 10.94 7.41
C PRO A 215 5.91 10.00 8.08
N HIS A 216 6.69 10.53 9.03
CA HIS A 216 7.67 9.83 9.88
C HIS A 216 6.98 8.72 10.65
N TRP A 217 6.50 7.70 9.99
CA TRP A 217 5.65 6.69 10.56
C TRP A 217 6.49 5.46 10.77
N PRO A 218 6.52 4.93 12.00
CA PRO A 218 7.51 3.96 12.39
C PRO A 218 7.43 2.76 11.46
N VAL A 219 8.61 2.31 11.06
CA VAL A 219 8.82 1.13 10.23
C VAL A 219 8.41 -0.14 10.97
N ALA A 220 8.58 -0.15 12.30
CA ALA A 220 8.25 -1.23 13.21
C ALA A 220 7.33 -0.71 14.31
N VAL A 221 6.21 -1.37 14.56
CA VAL A 221 5.47 -1.16 15.82
C VAL A 221 5.99 -2.22 16.78
N LEU A 222 6.71 -1.75 17.80
CA LEU A 222 7.16 -2.54 18.93
C LEU A 222 5.96 -3.24 19.58
N VAL A 223 6.08 -4.56 19.67
CA VAL A 223 5.51 -5.51 20.64
C VAL A 223 4.30 -5.01 21.48
N GLU A 224 3.20 -5.75 21.33
CA GLU A 224 2.10 -6.02 22.29
C GLU A 224 1.14 -4.92 22.74
N ASP A 225 1.42 -3.62 22.63
CA ASP A 225 0.45 -2.60 23.06
C ASP A 225 -0.24 -1.88 21.88
N TYR A 226 -1.55 -2.12 21.80
CA TYR A 226 -2.56 -1.50 20.92
C TYR A 226 -2.53 -1.91 19.45
N GLN A 227 -3.67 -2.44 18.97
CA GLN A 227 -4.48 -1.82 17.91
C GLN A 227 -5.93 -2.31 18.01
N ASP A 228 -6.81 -1.44 18.49
CA ASP A 228 -8.23 -1.49 18.13
C ASP A 228 -8.34 -1.20 16.62
N TRP A 229 -9.27 -1.86 15.92
CA TRP A 229 -9.41 -1.91 14.45
C TRP A 229 -9.66 -0.55 13.76
N ALA A 230 -9.68 0.54 14.52
CA ALA A 230 -9.98 1.90 14.12
C ALA A 230 -8.77 2.85 14.05
N GLU A 231 -7.54 2.38 14.31
CA GLU A 231 -6.33 3.24 14.45
C GLU A 231 -5.26 3.00 13.38
N GLY A 232 -5.69 2.85 12.13
CA GLY A 232 -4.82 2.58 10.99
C GLY A 232 -4.22 3.82 10.32
N GLY A 233 -3.04 3.66 9.72
CA GLY A 233 -2.33 4.67 8.92
C GLY A 233 -2.27 4.35 7.46
N ASP A 234 -1.32 4.98 6.76
CA ASP A 234 -1.19 4.87 5.30
C ASP A 234 -0.92 3.45 4.79
N GLY A 235 -1.75 2.99 3.84
CA GLY A 235 -1.64 1.69 3.17
C GLY A 235 -0.87 1.75 1.85
N ALA A 236 -0.92 0.67 1.09
CA ALA A 236 -0.39 0.58 -0.26
C ALA A 236 -1.02 1.63 -1.19
N ARG A 237 -0.23 2.14 -2.13
CA ARG A 237 -0.64 3.18 -3.07
C ARG A 237 -0.50 2.69 -4.49
N PHE A 238 -1.59 2.78 -5.24
CA PHE A 238 -1.64 2.45 -6.66
C PHE A 238 -1.96 3.74 -7.42
N VAL A 239 -0.95 4.34 -8.04
CA VAL A 239 -1.16 5.51 -8.91
C VAL A 239 -1.77 5.08 -10.24
N GLY A 240 -1.22 4.01 -10.84
CA GLY A 240 -1.72 3.40 -12.05
C GLY A 240 -2.87 2.41 -11.82
N ASP A 241 -3.37 1.85 -12.93
CA ASP A 241 -4.40 0.81 -12.89
C ASP A 241 -3.89 -0.43 -12.14
N VAL A 242 -4.76 -1.03 -11.31
CA VAL A 242 -4.48 -2.29 -10.62
C VAL A 242 -5.52 -3.37 -10.93
N SER A 243 -5.04 -4.58 -11.19
CA SER A 243 -5.87 -5.76 -11.42
C SER A 243 -5.65 -6.80 -10.32
N PHE A 244 -6.70 -7.12 -9.58
CA PHE A 244 -6.83 -8.27 -8.70
C PHE A 244 -7.78 -9.33 -9.30
N ARG A 245 -7.84 -9.41 -10.64
CA ARG A 245 -8.75 -10.34 -11.32
C ARG A 245 -8.44 -11.78 -10.95
N ASN A 246 -9.47 -12.56 -10.62
CA ASN A 246 -9.33 -13.96 -10.23
C ASN A 246 -8.30 -14.21 -9.11
N VAL A 247 -7.95 -13.20 -8.31
CA VAL A 247 -7.08 -13.37 -7.14
C VAL A 247 -7.80 -14.23 -6.11
N ARG A 248 -7.04 -15.06 -5.41
CA ARG A 248 -7.51 -15.83 -4.27
C ARG A 248 -6.84 -15.33 -3.01
N PHE A 249 -7.64 -14.76 -2.11
CA PHE A 249 -7.28 -14.51 -0.73
C PHE A 249 -7.85 -15.67 0.09
N ASP A 250 -7.06 -16.72 0.28
CA ASP A 250 -7.49 -17.85 1.11
C ASP A 250 -7.32 -17.52 2.62
N GLY A 251 -6.47 -16.55 2.97
CA GLY A 251 -6.45 -15.86 4.26
C GLY A 251 -7.20 -14.51 4.25
N PRO A 252 -7.09 -13.69 5.32
CA PRO A 252 -7.70 -12.37 5.34
C PRO A 252 -7.03 -11.40 4.34
N ALA A 253 -7.79 -10.43 3.83
CA ALA A 253 -7.33 -9.47 2.84
C ALA A 253 -7.61 -8.03 3.28
N TRP A 254 -6.56 -7.32 3.68
CA TRP A 254 -6.68 -6.02 4.33
C TRP A 254 -6.32 -4.87 3.38
N PHE A 255 -7.32 -4.08 2.98
CA PHE A 255 -7.13 -2.88 2.13
C PHE A 255 -7.50 -1.58 2.86
N HIS A 256 -7.63 -1.60 4.19
CA HIS A 256 -7.90 -0.38 4.96
C HIS A 256 -6.78 0.65 4.72
N HIS A 257 -7.14 1.87 4.35
CA HIS A 257 -6.25 2.94 3.86
C HIS A 257 -5.39 2.63 2.62
N ALA A 258 -5.60 1.50 1.93
CA ALA A 258 -5.05 1.35 0.59
C ALA A 258 -5.70 2.38 -0.34
N ARG A 259 -4.88 2.99 -1.19
CA ARG A 259 -5.31 4.10 -2.05
C ARG A 259 -5.19 3.70 -3.51
N PHE A 260 -6.26 3.91 -4.27
CA PHE A 260 -6.33 3.60 -5.68
C PHE A 260 -6.58 4.89 -6.46
N GLY A 261 -5.53 5.43 -7.08
CA GLY A 261 -5.56 6.65 -7.89
C GLY A 261 -6.17 6.44 -9.29
N ALA A 262 -6.24 5.19 -9.75
CA ALA A 262 -6.84 4.81 -11.03
C ALA A 262 -7.77 3.59 -10.86
N ARG A 263 -8.04 2.86 -11.95
CA ARG A 263 -9.01 1.76 -11.95
C ARG A 263 -8.51 0.60 -11.09
N ALA A 264 -9.35 0.12 -10.17
CA ALA A 264 -9.07 -1.07 -9.37
C ALA A 264 -10.15 -2.14 -9.65
N THR A 265 -9.77 -3.25 -10.25
CA THR A 265 -10.69 -4.37 -10.51
C THR A 265 -10.35 -5.57 -9.64
N PHE A 266 -11.38 -6.15 -9.03
CA PHE A 266 -11.37 -7.37 -8.24
C PHE A 266 -12.30 -8.41 -8.89
N ALA A 267 -12.52 -8.31 -10.21
CA ALA A 267 -13.47 -9.17 -10.90
C ALA A 267 -13.05 -10.65 -10.80
N GLY A 268 -13.98 -11.51 -10.38
CA GLY A 268 -13.72 -12.94 -10.13
C GLY A 268 -12.83 -13.23 -8.91
N ALA A 269 -12.48 -12.24 -8.09
CA ALA A 269 -11.69 -12.47 -6.88
C ALA A 269 -12.43 -13.35 -5.86
N ARG A 270 -11.68 -14.12 -5.08
CA ARG A 270 -12.21 -14.97 -4.00
C ARG A 270 -11.62 -14.53 -2.67
N PHE A 271 -12.50 -14.29 -1.70
CA PHE A 271 -12.16 -13.91 -0.34
C PHE A 271 -12.64 -15.02 0.60
N ALA A 272 -11.74 -15.77 1.21
CA ALA A 272 -12.09 -16.77 2.20
C ALA A 272 -12.13 -16.19 3.62
N GLY A 273 -11.19 -15.30 3.94
CA GLY A 273 -11.13 -14.59 5.21
C GLY A 273 -11.87 -13.26 5.21
N ARG A 274 -11.72 -12.52 6.32
CA ARG A 274 -12.24 -11.16 6.46
C ARG A 274 -11.59 -10.25 5.41
N SER A 275 -12.37 -9.34 4.84
CA SER A 275 -11.84 -8.26 4.01
C SER A 275 -12.27 -6.89 4.48
N HIS A 276 -11.36 -5.93 4.38
CA HIS A 276 -11.67 -4.51 4.52
C HIS A 276 -11.33 -3.80 3.21
N LEU A 277 -12.32 -3.67 2.32
CA LEU A 277 -12.18 -3.01 1.03
C LEU A 277 -13.30 -1.99 0.86
N THR A 278 -13.03 -0.72 1.11
CA THR A 278 -14.06 0.35 1.09
C THR A 278 -13.94 1.30 -0.10
N HIS A 279 -12.96 1.10 -0.99
CA HIS A 279 -12.68 2.02 -2.09
C HIS A 279 -13.80 2.05 -3.13
N PRO A 280 -14.39 3.22 -3.45
CA PRO A 280 -15.60 3.33 -4.29
C PRO A 280 -15.41 2.89 -5.73
N GLY A 281 -14.17 2.87 -6.23
CA GLY A 281 -13.80 2.40 -7.56
C GLY A 281 -13.58 0.89 -7.70
N GLY A 282 -13.73 0.11 -6.62
CA GLY A 282 -13.53 -1.33 -6.66
C GLY A 282 -14.62 -2.05 -7.47
N ASP A 283 -14.25 -2.65 -8.59
CA ASP A 283 -15.13 -3.53 -9.36
C ASP A 283 -15.04 -4.97 -8.85
N LEU A 284 -16.08 -5.44 -8.16
CA LEU A 284 -16.19 -6.80 -7.59
C LEU A 284 -17.04 -7.74 -8.46
N THR A 285 -17.17 -7.47 -9.76
CA THR A 285 -18.01 -8.28 -10.66
C THR A 285 -17.57 -9.75 -10.65
N GLY A 286 -18.47 -10.65 -10.25
CA GLY A 286 -18.19 -12.08 -10.16
C GLY A 286 -17.28 -12.48 -8.99
N ALA A 287 -16.91 -11.53 -8.11
CA ALA A 287 -16.18 -11.84 -6.89
C ALA A 287 -17.06 -12.63 -5.91
N HIS A 288 -16.42 -13.41 -5.05
CA HIS A 288 -17.09 -14.26 -4.07
C HIS A 288 -16.43 -14.12 -2.70
N TRP A 289 -17.25 -14.12 -1.65
CA TRP A 289 -16.80 -14.20 -0.27
C TRP A 289 -17.32 -15.49 0.38
N ALA A 290 -16.48 -16.20 1.15
CA ALA A 290 -16.84 -17.49 1.72
C ALA A 290 -17.83 -17.40 2.91
N GLY A 291 -17.90 -16.24 3.58
CA GLY A 291 -18.76 -16.04 4.75
C GLY A 291 -18.16 -16.56 6.06
N GLY A 292 -18.81 -16.26 7.18
CA GLY A 292 -18.63 -16.96 8.46
C GLY A 292 -17.23 -16.89 9.07
N THR A 293 -16.63 -15.70 9.17
CA THR A 293 -15.34 -15.54 9.84
C THR A 293 -15.53 -15.25 11.33
N ASP A 294 -14.94 -16.08 12.20
CA ASP A 294 -14.87 -15.83 13.65
C ASP A 294 -14.20 -14.47 13.96
N ASP A 295 -13.39 -13.99 13.02
CA ASP A 295 -12.66 -12.73 13.15
C ASP A 295 -13.57 -11.49 13.09
N GLY A 296 -14.85 -11.59 12.70
CA GLY A 296 -15.90 -10.54 12.63
C GLY A 296 -16.18 -9.96 11.23
N GLU A 297 -16.92 -8.84 11.12
CA GLU A 297 -17.52 -8.39 9.84
C GLU A 297 -16.50 -7.93 8.76
N SER A 298 -16.85 -8.19 7.50
CA SER A 298 -16.12 -7.67 6.32
C SER A 298 -16.78 -6.40 5.79
N GLU A 299 -15.95 -5.47 5.32
CA GLU A 299 -16.40 -4.21 4.72
C GLU A 299 -16.16 -4.20 3.22
N TRP A 300 -17.20 -3.82 2.48
CA TRP A 300 -17.21 -3.81 1.01
C TRP A 300 -17.47 -2.41 0.46
N PRO A 301 -17.06 -2.11 -0.78
CA PRO A 301 -17.30 -0.81 -1.38
C PRO A 301 -18.79 -0.50 -1.47
N PHE A 302 -19.14 0.77 -1.30
CA PHE A 302 -20.53 1.21 -1.40
C PHE A 302 -21.15 0.78 -2.73
N GLY A 303 -22.33 0.16 -2.68
CA GLY A 303 -22.99 -0.39 -3.86
C GLY A 303 -22.73 -1.87 -4.10
N TRP A 304 -21.93 -2.53 -3.27
CA TRP A 304 -21.79 -3.99 -3.23
C TRP A 304 -22.39 -4.54 -1.94
N THR A 305 -22.95 -5.74 -2.04
CA THR A 305 -23.50 -6.49 -0.91
C THR A 305 -23.25 -7.97 -1.11
N VAL A 306 -23.30 -8.71 -0.01
CA VAL A 306 -23.17 -10.17 0.05
C VAL A 306 -24.00 -10.69 1.20
N ASP A 307 -24.48 -11.91 1.10
CA ASP A 307 -25.16 -12.58 2.21
C ASP A 307 -24.19 -12.77 3.40
N ALA A 308 -24.69 -12.65 4.63
CA ALA A 308 -23.89 -12.84 5.83
C ALA A 308 -23.30 -14.26 5.93
N ALA A 309 -23.96 -15.25 5.34
CA ALA A 309 -23.48 -16.63 5.22
C ALA A 309 -22.41 -16.82 4.12
N GLY A 310 -22.07 -15.76 3.38
CA GLY A 310 -21.19 -15.81 2.22
C GLY A 310 -21.92 -16.04 0.91
N GLY A 311 -21.20 -15.85 -0.20
CA GLY A 311 -21.72 -16.00 -1.54
C GLY A 311 -21.09 -15.03 -2.55
N PRO A 312 -21.71 -14.89 -3.74
CA PRO A 312 -21.28 -13.90 -4.72
C PRO A 312 -21.50 -12.48 -4.17
N LEU A 313 -20.49 -11.62 -4.37
CA LEU A 313 -20.65 -10.19 -4.21
C LEU A 313 -21.48 -9.66 -5.38
N THR A 314 -22.59 -9.01 -5.05
CA THR A 314 -23.56 -8.52 -6.04
C THR A 314 -23.80 -7.03 -5.88
N PRO A 315 -24.16 -6.31 -6.96
CA PRO A 315 -24.59 -4.93 -6.85
C PRO A 315 -25.79 -4.81 -5.91
N ASP A 316 -25.68 -3.94 -4.90
CA ASP A 316 -26.74 -3.66 -3.94
C ASP A 316 -27.87 -2.90 -4.65
N ALA A 317 -28.92 -3.62 -5.04
CA ALA A 317 -30.05 -3.07 -5.76
C ALA A 317 -30.76 -1.94 -4.98
N SER A 318 -30.67 -1.92 -3.65
CA SER A 318 -31.27 -0.88 -2.81
C SER A 318 -30.60 0.49 -2.97
N VAL A 319 -29.37 0.50 -3.49
CA VAL A 319 -28.61 1.71 -3.82
C VAL A 319 -28.14 1.72 -5.29
N GLY A 320 -28.59 0.76 -6.10
CA GLY A 320 -28.18 0.51 -7.49
C GLY A 320 -28.11 1.76 -8.38
N PRO A 321 -29.14 2.64 -8.40
CA PRO A 321 -29.14 3.88 -9.18
C PRO A 321 -27.98 4.85 -8.83
N TYR A 322 -27.34 4.64 -7.69
CA TYR A 322 -26.36 5.51 -7.07
C TYR A 322 -24.94 4.91 -7.06
N THR A 323 -24.79 3.70 -7.59
CA THR A 323 -23.52 2.95 -7.60
C THR A 323 -22.60 3.38 -8.75
N ARG A 324 -21.28 3.23 -8.55
CA ARG A 324 -20.20 3.46 -9.52
C ARG A 324 -20.07 4.87 -10.11
N GLN A 325 -20.98 5.80 -9.81
CA GLN A 325 -20.86 7.19 -10.26
C GLN A 325 -19.59 7.86 -9.73
N LEU A 326 -19.15 7.53 -8.50
CA LEU A 326 -17.89 8.05 -7.93
C LEU A 326 -16.63 7.51 -8.62
N ALA A 327 -16.75 6.43 -9.37
CA ALA A 327 -15.67 5.79 -10.11
C ALA A 327 -15.68 6.14 -11.60
N ASP A 328 -16.63 6.96 -12.04
CA ASP A 328 -16.77 7.34 -13.44
C ASP A 328 -15.58 8.22 -13.88
N ALA A 329 -15.17 8.10 -15.15
CA ALA A 329 -14.11 8.92 -15.70
C ALA A 329 -14.56 10.39 -15.89
N ASP A 330 -15.86 10.61 -16.11
CA ASP A 330 -16.43 11.94 -16.30
C ASP A 330 -16.59 12.68 -14.96
N PRO A 331 -15.91 13.82 -14.76
CA PRO A 331 -16.06 14.65 -13.57
C PRO A 331 -17.50 15.09 -13.28
N VAL A 332 -18.31 15.30 -14.32
CA VAL A 332 -19.71 15.71 -14.18
C VAL A 332 -20.54 14.59 -13.57
N VAL A 333 -20.31 13.35 -14.00
CA VAL A 333 -20.99 12.16 -13.46
C VAL A 333 -20.58 11.94 -12.00
N ARG A 334 -19.29 12.06 -11.67
CA ARG A 334 -18.83 11.98 -10.27
C ARG A 334 -19.48 13.04 -9.39
N ALA A 335 -19.54 14.29 -9.86
CA ALA A 335 -20.17 15.38 -9.12
C ALA A 335 -21.70 15.20 -8.95
N ALA A 336 -22.38 14.60 -9.93
CA ALA A 336 -23.78 14.20 -9.77
C ALA A 336 -23.91 13.10 -8.70
N GLY A 337 -23.06 12.07 -8.77
CA GLY A 337 -23.00 10.97 -7.81
C GLY A 337 -22.80 11.43 -6.38
N LEU A 338 -21.89 12.36 -6.12
CA LEU A 338 -21.68 12.96 -4.80
C LEU A 338 -22.98 13.55 -4.22
N ARG A 339 -23.71 14.35 -5.02
CA ARG A 339 -24.97 14.98 -4.58
C ARG A 339 -26.07 13.95 -4.36
N ILE A 340 -26.14 12.96 -5.23
CA ILE A 340 -27.16 11.92 -5.17
C ILE A 340 -26.94 11.03 -3.94
N LEU A 341 -25.70 10.63 -3.65
CA LEU A 341 -25.36 9.90 -2.44
C LEU A 341 -25.69 10.70 -1.18
N ALA A 342 -25.35 11.99 -1.16
CA ALA A 342 -25.68 12.85 -0.03
C ALA A 342 -27.20 12.94 0.20
N ARG A 343 -28.00 13.05 -0.87
CA ARG A 343 -29.46 13.03 -0.77
C ARG A 343 -30.01 11.68 -0.31
N LEU A 344 -29.41 10.57 -0.76
CA LEU A 344 -29.76 9.23 -0.29
C LEU A 344 -29.62 9.12 1.24
N GLY A 345 -28.54 9.64 1.83
CA GLY A 345 -28.38 9.64 3.29
C GLY A 345 -29.32 10.60 4.02
N ASP A 346 -29.81 11.64 3.36
CA ASP A 346 -30.86 12.51 3.91
C ASP A 346 -32.20 11.77 3.98
N ASP A 347 -32.55 11.08 2.89
CA ASP A 347 -33.82 10.37 2.72
C ASP A 347 -33.86 9.05 3.52
N ARG A 348 -32.69 8.43 3.73
CA ARG A 348 -32.54 7.12 4.40
C ARG A 348 -31.52 7.19 5.54
N PRO A 349 -31.96 7.55 6.77
CA PRO A 349 -31.07 7.71 7.92
C PRO A 349 -30.20 6.49 8.23
N GLU A 350 -30.70 5.28 7.97
CA GLU A 350 -29.97 4.03 8.17
C GLU A 350 -28.76 3.86 7.24
N LEU A 351 -28.67 4.64 6.15
CA LEU A 351 -27.55 4.60 5.21
C LEU A 351 -26.51 5.70 5.45
N ARG A 352 -26.72 6.62 6.39
CA ARG A 352 -25.86 7.80 6.61
C ARG A 352 -24.40 7.44 6.81
N GLN A 353 -24.12 6.45 7.66
CA GLN A 353 -22.73 6.02 7.90
C GLN A 353 -22.10 5.44 6.63
N ARG A 354 -22.82 4.57 5.90
CA ARG A 354 -22.33 3.99 4.63
C ARG A 354 -22.04 5.08 3.60
N VAL A 355 -22.90 6.09 3.49
CA VAL A 355 -22.70 7.24 2.59
C VAL A 355 -21.50 8.08 3.03
N ALA A 356 -21.38 8.40 4.31
CA ALA A 356 -20.25 9.16 4.83
C ALA A 356 -18.93 8.42 4.58
N THR A 357 -18.87 7.12 4.84
CA THR A 357 -17.72 6.26 4.53
C THR A 357 -17.36 6.31 3.03
N ALA A 358 -18.35 6.29 2.13
CA ALA A 358 -18.11 6.40 0.68
C ALA A 358 -17.54 7.78 0.27
N LEU A 359 -18.06 8.88 0.84
CA LEU A 359 -17.55 10.23 0.59
C LEU A 359 -16.13 10.41 1.16
N CYS A 360 -15.86 9.88 2.35
CA CYS A 360 -14.53 9.84 2.94
C CYS A 360 -13.57 9.01 2.09
N ALA A 361 -14.00 7.85 1.57
CA ALA A 361 -13.18 7.03 0.68
C ALA A 361 -12.86 7.76 -0.64
N PHE A 362 -13.81 8.51 -1.21
CA PHE A 362 -13.55 9.41 -2.35
C PHE A 362 -12.49 10.49 -2.02
N LEU A 363 -12.56 11.08 -0.83
CA LEU A 363 -11.58 12.07 -0.36
C LEU A 363 -10.22 11.47 0.01
N ARG A 364 -10.11 10.14 0.16
CA ARG A 364 -8.84 9.43 0.35
C ARG A 364 -8.16 9.04 -0.97
N VAL A 365 -8.84 9.19 -2.11
CA VAL A 365 -8.21 9.00 -3.43
C VAL A 365 -7.08 10.02 -3.60
N PRO A 366 -5.83 9.62 -3.95
CA PRO A 366 -4.69 10.53 -4.05
C PRO A 366 -4.91 11.66 -5.05
N VAL A 367 -4.28 12.81 -4.81
CA VAL A 367 -4.24 13.93 -5.76
C VAL A 367 -2.94 13.85 -6.55
N PRO A 368 -2.95 13.45 -7.84
CA PRO A 368 -1.73 13.08 -8.57
C PRO A 368 -0.97 14.29 -9.14
N PHE A 369 -1.11 15.47 -8.53
CA PHE A 369 -0.47 16.70 -8.98
C PHE A 369 -0.26 17.69 -7.82
N PRO A 370 0.77 18.54 -7.86
CA PRO A 370 0.99 19.57 -6.84
C PRO A 370 -0.15 20.59 -6.80
N LEU A 371 -0.69 20.86 -5.62
CA LEU A 371 -1.80 21.78 -5.36
C LEU A 371 -1.36 23.25 -5.45
N ASP A 372 -0.09 23.52 -5.21
CA ASP A 372 0.58 24.82 -5.30
C ASP A 372 1.03 25.18 -6.73
N ALA A 373 0.81 24.30 -7.70
CA ALA A 373 1.18 24.54 -9.10
C ALA A 373 0.55 25.83 -9.66
N SER A 374 1.37 26.67 -10.29
CA SER A 374 0.98 27.96 -10.85
C SER A 374 -0.05 27.87 -11.99
N HIS A 375 -0.09 26.73 -12.68
CA HIS A 375 -1.03 26.45 -13.74
C HIS A 375 -1.64 25.05 -13.54
N ARG A 376 -2.98 24.99 -13.50
CA ARG A 376 -3.74 23.74 -13.44
C ARG A 376 -4.51 23.52 -14.74
N THR A 377 -4.63 22.26 -15.13
CA THR A 377 -5.48 21.85 -16.26
C THR A 377 -6.95 21.90 -15.85
N ALA A 378 -7.85 21.97 -16.84
CA ALA A 378 -9.30 21.95 -16.59
C ALA A 378 -9.74 20.68 -15.82
N GLY A 379 -9.07 19.54 -16.05
CA GLY A 379 -9.32 18.29 -15.33
C GLY A 379 -8.86 18.33 -13.88
N GLN A 380 -7.69 18.92 -13.61
CA GLN A 380 -7.20 19.14 -12.25
C GLN A 380 -8.15 20.05 -11.46
N ASP A 381 -8.60 21.16 -12.06
CA ASP A 381 -9.57 22.05 -11.43
C ASP A 381 -10.93 21.36 -11.22
N ALA A 382 -11.35 20.46 -12.13
CA ALA A 382 -12.56 19.66 -11.96
C ALA A 382 -12.46 18.74 -10.74
N LEU A 383 -11.33 18.04 -10.58
CA LEU A 383 -11.07 17.21 -9.39
C LEU A 383 -11.16 18.03 -8.11
N LEU A 384 -10.54 19.21 -8.05
CA LEU A 384 -10.61 20.07 -6.86
C LEU A 384 -12.03 20.58 -6.58
N ARG A 385 -12.83 20.85 -7.63
CA ARG A 385 -14.25 21.21 -7.46
C ARG A 385 -15.06 20.06 -6.86
N GLU A 386 -14.81 18.82 -7.29
CA GLU A 386 -15.47 17.62 -6.73
C GLU A 386 -15.09 17.38 -5.27
N ARG A 387 -13.80 17.49 -4.92
CA ARG A 387 -13.35 17.33 -3.53
C ARG A 387 -13.98 18.37 -2.60
N ARG A 388 -13.98 19.65 -3.01
CA ARG A 388 -14.69 20.71 -2.28
C ARG A 388 -16.20 20.46 -2.21
N LEU A 389 -16.81 19.87 -3.24
CA LEU A 389 -18.23 19.48 -3.20
C LEU A 389 -18.45 18.37 -2.16
N ALA A 390 -17.66 17.30 -2.16
CA ALA A 390 -17.76 16.21 -1.19
C ALA A 390 -17.59 16.73 0.25
N GLN A 391 -16.56 17.56 0.50
CA GLN A 391 -16.33 18.20 1.80
C GLN A 391 -17.50 19.07 2.24
N ARG A 392 -18.05 19.91 1.36
CA ARG A 392 -19.22 20.75 1.67
C ARG A 392 -20.46 19.92 1.97
N LEU A 393 -20.72 18.87 1.19
CA LEU A 393 -21.87 17.98 1.40
C LEU A 393 -21.81 17.31 2.78
N LEU A 394 -20.63 16.84 3.19
CA LEU A 394 -20.39 16.33 4.55
C LEU A 394 -20.62 17.45 5.57
N ALA A 395 -19.90 18.57 5.46
CA ALA A 395 -19.96 19.68 6.41
C ALA A 395 -21.39 20.18 6.67
N ASP A 396 -22.19 20.37 5.62
CA ASP A 396 -23.57 20.84 5.72
C ASP A 396 -24.45 19.91 6.56
N ARG A 397 -24.17 18.61 6.57
CA ARG A 397 -24.93 17.58 7.30
C ARG A 397 -24.45 17.35 8.72
N LEU A 398 -23.25 17.82 9.06
CA LEU A 398 -22.73 17.78 10.43
C LEU A 398 -23.22 18.97 11.25
N ARG A 399 -23.55 20.09 10.59
CA ARG A 399 -24.04 21.30 11.28
C ARG A 399 -25.36 21.02 12.02
N PRO A 400 -25.51 21.52 13.27
CA PRO A 400 -26.74 21.41 14.03
C PRO A 400 -27.93 21.99 13.28
N GLY A 401 -28.99 21.20 13.15
CA GLY A 401 -30.22 21.64 12.48
C GLY A 401 -31.11 20.48 12.03
N PRO A 402 -32.24 20.78 11.41
CA PRO A 402 -33.09 19.77 10.78
C PRO A 402 -32.30 18.98 9.73
N GLY A 403 -32.35 17.66 9.79
CA GLY A 403 -31.64 16.78 8.85
C GLY A 403 -30.18 16.49 9.20
N GLN A 404 -29.68 16.94 10.36
CA GLN A 404 -28.32 16.62 10.82
C GLN A 404 -28.06 15.11 10.88
N TRP A 405 -26.87 14.71 10.45
CA TRP A 405 -26.36 13.35 10.51
C TRP A 405 -25.63 13.10 11.84
N ARG A 406 -26.41 12.92 12.91
CA ARG A 406 -25.87 12.71 14.27
C ARG A 406 -25.07 11.43 14.39
N GLY A 407 -23.95 11.51 15.12
CA GLY A 407 -23.11 10.38 15.49
C GLY A 407 -22.35 9.73 14.31
N VAL A 408 -22.38 10.33 13.12
CA VAL A 408 -21.67 9.78 11.95
C VAL A 408 -20.16 9.91 12.13
N HIS A 409 -19.43 8.86 11.79
CA HIS A 409 -17.98 8.79 11.80
C HIS A 409 -17.40 9.18 10.43
N LEU A 410 -16.28 9.92 10.43
CA LEU A 410 -15.55 10.37 9.24
C LEU A 410 -14.13 9.79 9.26
N TRP A 411 -13.87 8.86 8.35
CA TRP A 411 -12.56 8.23 8.18
C TRP A 411 -11.73 8.97 7.12
N LEU A 412 -11.15 10.11 7.51
CA LEU A 412 -10.39 11.02 6.64
C LEU A 412 -8.87 10.88 6.79
N CYS A 413 -8.43 9.83 7.46
CA CYS A 413 -7.06 9.37 7.55
C CYS A 413 -6.38 9.29 6.18
N GLY A 414 -5.23 9.95 6.05
CA GLY A 414 -4.49 10.04 4.79
C GLY A 414 -5.16 10.86 3.67
N ALA A 415 -6.31 11.50 3.92
CA ALA A 415 -7.00 12.27 2.89
C ALA A 415 -6.25 13.57 2.57
N THR A 416 -6.26 13.96 1.29
CA THR A 416 -5.91 15.33 0.87
C THR A 416 -7.18 16.18 0.83
N LEU A 417 -7.27 17.14 1.77
CA LEU A 417 -8.41 18.01 2.01
C LEU A 417 -8.06 19.44 1.59
N VAL A 418 -8.97 20.10 0.87
CA VAL A 418 -8.72 21.42 0.27
C VAL A 418 -9.80 22.40 0.70
N ASP A 419 -9.41 23.48 1.38
CA ASP A 419 -10.34 24.48 1.93
C ASP A 419 -11.41 23.86 2.85
N LEU A 420 -10.99 23.00 3.78
CA LEU A 420 -11.92 22.27 4.66
C LEU A 420 -12.61 23.21 5.65
N ASP A 421 -13.95 23.19 5.67
CA ASP A 421 -14.75 23.96 6.61
C ASP A 421 -15.74 23.06 7.34
N LEU A 422 -15.41 22.71 8.58
CA LEU A 422 -16.26 21.93 9.50
C LEU A 422 -16.76 22.77 10.68
N ARG A 423 -16.80 24.10 10.52
CA ARG A 423 -17.25 25.01 11.57
C ARG A 423 -18.60 24.66 12.14
N GLY A 424 -18.68 24.62 13.46
CA GLY A 424 -19.90 24.31 14.19
C GLY A 424 -20.45 22.90 13.92
N GLY A 425 -19.74 22.04 13.19
CA GLY A 425 -20.21 20.70 12.85
C GLY A 425 -20.09 19.73 14.03
N GLU A 426 -21.01 18.78 14.12
CA GLU A 426 -20.98 17.70 15.10
C GLU A 426 -20.88 16.34 14.42
N ALA A 427 -19.99 15.48 14.92
CA ALA A 427 -19.76 14.13 14.40
C ALA A 427 -19.40 13.17 15.53
N GLY A 428 -19.47 11.86 15.26
CA GLY A 428 -19.00 10.82 16.19
C GLY A 428 -17.48 10.82 16.28
N HIS A 429 -16.84 9.94 15.51
CA HIS A 429 -15.37 9.89 15.40
C HIS A 429 -14.93 10.56 14.11
N VAL A 430 -14.04 11.54 14.19
CA VAL A 430 -13.35 12.10 13.02
C VAL A 430 -11.87 11.71 13.07
N ASP A 431 -11.42 10.92 12.12
CA ASP A 431 -10.03 10.51 12.00
C ASP A 431 -9.32 11.31 10.90
N PHE A 432 -8.35 12.12 11.31
CA PHE A 432 -7.45 12.93 10.48
C PHE A 432 -6.00 12.42 10.51
N THR A 433 -5.76 11.21 10.98
CA THR A 433 -4.41 10.63 11.10
C THR A 433 -3.72 10.62 9.73
N GLY A 434 -2.57 11.29 9.62
CA GLY A 434 -1.83 11.48 8.36
C GLY A 434 -2.58 12.24 7.25
N ALA A 435 -3.67 12.94 7.57
CA ALA A 435 -4.39 13.76 6.60
C ALA A 435 -3.65 15.05 6.28
N GLN A 436 -3.70 15.47 5.02
CA GLN A 436 -3.06 16.68 4.52
C GLN A 436 -4.11 17.75 4.22
N PHE A 437 -3.96 18.90 4.86
CA PHE A 437 -4.87 20.03 4.72
C PHE A 437 -4.21 21.12 3.90
N HIS A 438 -4.88 21.59 2.86
CA HIS A 438 -4.37 22.61 1.94
C HIS A 438 -5.33 23.79 1.87
N GLY A 439 -4.79 25.01 1.87
CA GLY A 439 -5.59 26.23 1.88
C GLY A 439 -6.12 26.55 3.27
N THR A 440 -7.34 27.08 3.37
CA THR A 440 -7.91 27.47 4.68
C THR A 440 -8.67 26.32 5.32
N THR A 441 -8.25 25.90 6.52
CA THR A 441 -8.96 24.90 7.32
C THR A 441 -9.66 25.54 8.50
N ARG A 442 -10.96 25.26 8.67
CA ARG A 442 -11.78 25.80 9.75
C ARG A 442 -12.47 24.70 10.54
N LEU A 443 -12.13 24.62 11.83
CA LEU A 443 -12.67 23.69 12.80
C LEU A 443 -13.32 24.42 13.98
N ASP A 444 -13.37 25.75 13.96
CA ASP A 444 -13.93 26.55 15.05
C ASP A 444 -15.39 26.19 15.37
N GLY A 445 -15.65 25.95 16.66
CA GLY A 445 -16.97 25.57 17.17
C GLY A 445 -17.43 24.14 16.87
N SER A 446 -16.60 23.32 16.20
CA SER A 446 -16.91 21.91 15.95
C SER A 446 -16.91 21.08 17.25
N ARG A 447 -17.70 19.99 17.28
CA ARG A 447 -17.80 19.06 18.41
C ARG A 447 -17.74 17.62 17.92
N PHE A 448 -16.70 16.89 18.27
CA PHE A 448 -16.55 15.48 17.90
C PHE A 448 -16.52 14.63 19.17
N ASP A 449 -17.26 13.51 19.19
CA ASP A 449 -17.22 12.56 20.31
C ASP A 449 -15.80 11.99 20.49
N ARG A 450 -15.12 11.74 19.36
CA ARG A 450 -13.70 11.38 19.28
C ARG A 450 -13.05 12.05 18.09
N VAL A 451 -11.80 12.49 18.24
CA VAL A 451 -10.99 13.00 17.12
C VAL A 451 -9.57 12.48 17.21
N SER A 452 -9.03 12.03 16.08
CA SER A 452 -7.64 11.58 15.95
C SER A 452 -6.91 12.47 14.95
N PHE A 453 -5.78 13.05 15.33
CA PHE A 453 -4.91 13.83 14.43
C PHE A 453 -3.54 13.21 14.23
N SER A 454 -3.16 12.27 15.08
CA SER A 454 -1.91 11.55 15.02
C SER A 454 -2.09 10.17 15.62
N LEU A 455 -1.13 9.28 15.36
CA LEU A 455 -0.90 8.19 16.29
C LEU A 455 -0.27 8.73 17.58
N ASP A 456 -0.28 7.93 18.64
CA ASP A 456 0.54 8.19 19.82
C ASP A 456 2.03 8.20 19.41
N GLY A 457 2.69 9.36 19.52
CA GLY A 457 4.11 9.54 19.17
C GLY A 457 4.40 10.56 18.05
N PRO A 458 5.63 10.60 17.51
CA PRO A 458 6.06 11.58 16.50
C PRO A 458 5.55 11.31 15.08
N SER A 459 4.54 10.47 14.93
CA SER A 459 4.30 9.71 13.72
C SER A 459 2.85 9.78 13.27
N GLY A 460 2.61 9.76 11.96
CA GLY A 460 1.24 9.73 11.44
C GLY A 460 0.42 10.97 11.71
N ARG A 461 1.08 12.11 11.78
CA ARG A 461 0.49 13.39 12.15
C ARG A 461 -0.21 14.03 10.96
N ALA A 462 -1.34 14.68 11.22
CA ALA A 462 -1.98 15.60 10.29
C ALA A 462 -1.07 16.79 9.99
N VAL A 463 -1.00 17.19 8.71
CA VAL A 463 -0.19 18.32 8.25
C VAL A 463 -1.06 19.40 7.63
N PHE A 464 -0.82 20.65 8.02
CA PHE A 464 -1.58 21.81 7.55
C PHE A 464 -0.71 22.74 6.70
N HIS A 465 -0.96 22.74 5.39
CA HIS A 465 -0.37 23.61 4.38
C HIS A 465 -1.29 24.81 4.12
N GLY A 466 -1.35 25.73 5.09
CA GLY A 466 -2.16 26.96 5.02
C GLY A 466 -2.73 27.37 6.36
N ASP A 467 -3.62 28.35 6.33
CA ASP A 467 -4.23 28.91 7.54
C ASP A 467 -5.18 27.92 8.21
N VAL A 468 -5.07 27.77 9.52
CA VAL A 468 -5.96 26.92 10.31
C VAL A 468 -6.61 27.69 11.46
N VAL A 469 -7.90 27.44 11.66
CA VAL A 469 -8.69 28.02 12.76
C VAL A 469 -9.30 26.87 13.58
N PHE A 470 -8.79 26.62 14.78
CA PHE A 470 -9.30 25.59 15.69
C PHE A 470 -10.40 26.11 16.63
N GLY A 471 -10.43 27.41 16.92
CA GLY A 471 -11.31 28.00 17.94
C GLY A 471 -10.93 27.66 19.40
N THR A 472 -9.96 26.76 19.59
CA THR A 472 -9.31 26.41 20.86
C THR A 472 -7.80 26.25 20.63
N THR A 473 -7.04 25.89 21.66
CA THR A 473 -5.63 25.49 21.48
C THR A 473 -5.55 24.34 20.47
N PRO A 474 -4.61 24.41 19.50
CA PRO A 474 -4.39 23.32 18.55
C PRO A 474 -4.13 21.98 19.26
N PRO A 475 -4.57 20.85 18.68
CA PRO A 475 -4.26 19.53 19.19
C PRO A 475 -2.74 19.31 19.31
N LYS A 476 -2.32 18.50 20.29
CA LYS A 476 -0.91 18.11 20.39
C LYS A 476 -0.51 17.29 19.14
N HIS A 477 0.75 17.40 18.72
CA HIS A 477 1.34 16.57 17.67
C HIS A 477 0.75 16.75 16.26
N VAL A 478 0.24 17.93 15.90
CA VAL A 478 0.01 18.31 14.48
C VAL A 478 1.20 19.07 13.92
N VAL A 479 1.38 19.05 12.59
CA VAL A 479 2.40 19.84 11.89
C VAL A 479 1.74 21.02 11.16
N LEU A 480 2.27 22.23 11.37
CA LEU A 480 1.68 23.48 10.89
C LEU A 480 2.68 24.22 9.99
N HIS A 481 2.34 24.44 8.73
CA HIS A 481 3.12 25.22 7.77
C HIS A 481 2.50 26.61 7.46
N GLY A 482 1.42 26.98 8.15
CA GLY A 482 0.73 28.27 8.01
C GLY A 482 0.44 28.96 9.35
N ALA A 483 -0.32 30.05 9.32
CA ALA A 483 -0.69 30.79 10.52
C ALA A 483 -1.83 30.10 11.29
N VAL A 484 -1.79 30.22 12.62
CA VAL A 484 -2.86 29.78 13.53
C VAL A 484 -3.60 31.01 14.02
N ALA A 485 -4.91 31.04 13.83
CA ALA A 485 -5.78 32.13 14.27
C ALA A 485 -6.86 31.68 15.26
#